data_AF-A0A9D6XXH0-F1
#
_entry.id   AF-A0A9D6XXH0-F1
#
_cell.length_a   1.000
_cell.length_b   1.000
_cell.length_c   1.000
_cell.angle_alpha   90.00
_cell.angle_beta   90.00
_cell.angle_gamma   90.00
#
_symmetry.space_group_name_H-M   'P 1'
#
loop_
_entity.id
_entity.type
_entity.pdbx_description
1 polymer ?
#
loop_
_entity_poly.entity_id
_entity_poly.type
_entity_poly.pdbx_seq_one_letter_code
_entity_poly.pdbx_strand_id
1 'polypeptide(L)'
;PWMHDPNRILVLNHENGLQVSASLAKVYKNQQAHDPSDLNRAREIASNLDPIPVGILYRNPEVPRYEEVRHAAQTRSTDLIEKGLNAEFDKFTVWPQEEQAQTI
;
A
#
# COMPACT_ATOMS: atom_id res chain seq x y z
N PRO A 1 7.69 -25.40 11.94
CA PRO A 1 8.48 -25.71 13.16
C PRO A 1 9.66 -24.75 13.44
N TRP A 2 9.66 -23.49 12.96
CA TRP A 2 10.83 -22.58 13.04
C TRP A 2 10.81 -21.60 14.23
N MET A 3 9.71 -21.52 14.99
CA MET A 3 9.47 -20.49 16.01
C MET A 3 9.50 -21.03 17.45
N HIS A 4 10.04 -22.23 17.67
CA HIS A 4 10.01 -22.89 18.98
C HIS A 4 11.24 -22.62 19.86
N ASP A 5 12.30 -22.03 19.30
CA ASP A 5 13.49 -21.67 20.07
C ASP A 5 13.56 -20.15 20.27
N PRO A 6 13.26 -19.64 21.47
CA PRO A 6 13.33 -18.21 21.79
C PRO A 6 14.74 -17.62 21.61
N ASN A 7 15.80 -18.42 21.66
CA ASN A 7 17.17 -17.94 21.46
C ASN A 7 17.48 -17.64 19.99
N ARG A 8 16.68 -18.14 19.06
CA ARG A 8 16.85 -17.85 17.62
C ARG A 8 16.05 -16.64 17.16
N ILE A 9 15.35 -15.98 18.07
CA ILE A 9 14.47 -14.85 17.77
C ILE A 9 15.13 -13.56 18.26
N LEU A 10 15.30 -12.61 17.36
CA LEU A 10 15.75 -11.25 17.66
C LEU A 10 14.54 -10.33 17.72
N VAL A 11 14.19 -9.84 18.91
CA VAL A 11 13.06 -8.92 19.08
C VAL A 11 13.51 -7.49 18.83
N LEU A 12 12.88 -6.83 17.86
CA LEU A 12 13.14 -5.43 17.53
C LEU A 12 12.21 -4.54 18.36
N ASN A 13 12.76 -3.79 19.32
CA ASN A 13 11.97 -2.95 20.22
C ASN A 13 12.10 -1.45 19.86
N HIS A 14 10.96 -0.75 19.92
CA HIS A 14 10.89 0.69 19.62
C HIS A 14 9.59 1.31 20.14
N GLU A 15 9.63 2.57 20.59
CA GLU A 15 8.45 3.33 21.07
C GLU A 15 7.35 3.40 20.00
N ASN A 16 7.72 3.71 18.77
CA ASN A 16 6.81 3.74 17.61
C ASN A 16 6.58 2.37 16.96
N GLY A 17 6.94 1.29 17.65
CA GLY A 17 6.90 -0.07 17.14
C GLY A 17 6.51 -1.09 18.21
N LEU A 18 7.19 -2.23 18.23
CA LEU A 18 6.88 -3.30 19.17
C LEU A 18 7.40 -2.96 20.57
N GLN A 19 6.50 -2.94 21.54
CA GLN A 19 6.80 -2.80 22.96
C GLN A 19 6.84 -4.17 23.63
N VAL A 20 7.98 -4.51 24.25
CA VAL A 20 8.19 -5.81 24.87
C VAL A 20 7.79 -5.73 26.34
N SER A 21 6.80 -6.53 26.74
CA SER A 21 6.40 -6.62 28.15
C SER A 21 7.49 -7.26 29.01
N ALA A 22 7.52 -6.95 30.31
CA ALA A 22 8.53 -7.49 31.23
C ALA A 22 8.56 -9.04 31.26
N SER A 23 7.41 -9.68 31.10
CA SER A 23 7.32 -11.15 31.00
C SER A 23 7.93 -11.69 29.71
N LEU A 24 7.67 -11.01 28.59
CA LEU A 24 8.20 -11.41 27.28
C LEU A 24 9.71 -11.17 27.19
N ALA A 25 10.21 -10.10 27.81
CA ALA A 25 11.63 -9.78 27.88
C ALA A 25 12.44 -10.83 28.65
N LYS A 26 11.81 -11.59 29.56
CA LYS A 26 12.46 -12.71 30.24
C LYS A 26 12.63 -13.92 29.34
N VAL A 27 11.71 -14.15 28.41
CA VAL A 27 11.71 -15.30 27.48
C VAL A 27 12.65 -15.03 26.30
N TYR A 28 12.55 -13.86 25.70
CA TYR A 28 13.36 -13.47 24.53
C TYR A 28 14.56 -12.65 24.98
N LYS A 29 15.72 -13.30 25.03
CA LYS A 29 16.97 -12.68 25.50
C LYS A 29 17.61 -11.79 24.44
N ASN A 30 17.46 -12.15 23.17
CA ASN A 30 18.01 -11.37 22.06
C ASN A 30 17.03 -10.26 21.71
N GLN A 31 17.36 -9.04 22.15
CA GLN A 31 16.58 -7.84 21.88
C GLN A 31 17.49 -6.75 21.35
N GLN A 32 16.97 -5.95 20.45
CA GLN A 32 17.71 -4.83 19.87
C GLN A 32 16.78 -3.63 19.71
N ALA A 33 17.25 -2.46 20.16
CA ALA A 33 16.65 -1.18 19.82
C ALA A 33 16.76 -0.95 18.31
N HIS A 34 15.62 -0.67 17.68
CA HIS A 34 15.54 -0.54 16.23
C HIS A 34 14.57 0.58 15.86
N ASP A 35 15.05 1.63 15.20
CA ASP A 35 14.18 2.67 14.66
C ASP A 35 13.56 2.20 13.33
N PRO A 36 12.23 2.03 13.23
CA PRO A 36 11.58 1.58 12.02
C PRO A 36 11.59 2.62 10.90
N SER A 37 12.00 3.86 11.13
CA SER A 37 12.16 4.87 10.08
C SER A 37 13.47 4.72 9.30
N ASP A 38 14.45 3.98 9.82
CA ASP A 38 15.74 3.76 9.16
C ASP A 38 15.68 2.57 8.17
N LEU A 39 15.53 2.90 6.89
CA LEU A 39 15.48 1.92 5.81
C LEU A 39 16.78 1.14 5.64
N ASN A 40 17.94 1.76 5.88
CA ASN A 40 19.22 1.09 5.71
C ASN A 40 19.41 0.04 6.80
N ARG A 41 19.13 0.42 8.05
CA ARG A 41 19.18 -0.52 9.17
C ARG A 41 18.18 -1.65 9.02
N ALA A 42 16.97 -1.36 8.55
CA ALA A 42 15.96 -2.37 8.26
C ALA A 42 16.45 -3.42 7.24
N ARG A 43 17.12 -2.97 6.17
CA ARG A 43 17.69 -3.86 5.14
C ARG A 43 18.81 -4.73 5.69
N GLU A 44 19.71 -4.16 6.49
CA GLU A 44 20.79 -4.91 7.13
C GLU A 44 20.23 -6.04 8.00
N ILE A 45 19.22 -5.74 8.83
CA ILE A 45 18.57 -6.72 9.71
C ILE A 45 17.86 -7.80 8.88
N ALA A 46 17.09 -7.39 7.86
CA ALA A 46 16.37 -8.33 7.00
C ALA A 46 17.27 -9.21 6.13
N SER A 47 18.53 -8.80 5.89
CA SER A 47 19.49 -9.61 5.13
C SER A 47 20.07 -10.78 5.93
N ASN A 48 19.92 -10.77 7.27
CA ASN A 48 20.39 -11.84 8.12
C ASN A 48 19.36 -12.98 8.20
N LEU A 49 19.84 -14.22 8.17
CA LEU A 49 19.02 -15.43 8.27
C LEU A 49 18.84 -15.92 9.71
N ASP A 50 19.82 -15.65 10.59
CA ASP A 50 19.82 -16.01 12.00
C ASP A 50 20.58 -14.93 12.80
N PRO A 51 20.04 -14.42 13.92
CA PRO A 51 18.73 -14.71 14.49
C PRO A 51 17.58 -14.14 13.63
N ILE A 52 16.41 -14.78 13.70
CA ILE A 52 15.20 -14.41 12.97
C ILE A 52 14.63 -13.11 13.58
N PRO A 53 14.57 -11.99 12.83
CA PRO A 53 14.06 -10.73 13.35
C PRO A 53 12.53 -10.76 13.48
N VAL A 54 12.03 -10.34 14.64
CA VAL A 54 10.59 -10.20 14.95
C VAL A 54 10.31 -8.79 15.45
N GLY A 55 9.47 -8.07 14.72
CA GLY A 55 9.07 -6.69 15.01
C GLY A 55 8.79 -5.92 13.73
N ILE A 56 8.67 -4.59 13.86
CA ILE A 56 8.53 -3.72 12.68
C ILE A 56 9.92 -3.46 12.10
N LEU A 57 10.19 -4.02 10.91
CA LEU A 57 11.44 -3.76 10.19
C LEU A 57 11.48 -2.33 9.65
N TYR A 58 10.43 -1.88 8.96
CA TYR A 58 10.38 -0.54 8.38
C TYR A 58 8.96 0.03 8.36
N ARG A 59 8.85 1.33 8.66
CA ARG A 59 7.62 2.12 8.59
C ARG A 59 7.99 3.59 8.36
N ASN A 60 7.48 4.17 7.28
CA ASN A 60 7.61 5.60 7.00
C ASN A 60 6.24 6.19 6.63
N PRO A 61 5.57 6.90 7.55
CA PRO A 61 4.26 7.51 7.31
C PRO A 61 4.31 8.78 6.45
N GLU A 62 5.50 9.36 6.21
CA GLU A 62 5.67 10.58 5.39
C GLU A 62 5.59 10.28 3.88
N VAL A 63 5.64 9.00 3.50
CA VAL A 63 5.50 8.59 2.10
C VAL A 63 4.01 8.49 1.75
N PRO A 64 3.53 9.24 0.75
CA PRO A 64 2.11 9.23 0.40
C PRO A 64 1.69 7.87 -0.14
N ARG A 65 0.46 7.48 0.19
CA ARG A 65 -0.16 6.26 -0.29
C ARG A 65 -0.55 6.40 -1.75
N TYR A 66 -0.73 5.27 -2.43
CA TYR A 66 -1.14 5.24 -3.83
C TYR A 66 -2.35 6.14 -4.10
N GLU A 67 -3.42 6.00 -3.30
CA GLU A 67 -4.66 6.77 -3.47
C GLU A 67 -4.45 8.29 -3.33
N GLU A 68 -3.57 8.72 -2.43
CA GLU A 68 -3.29 10.14 -2.17
C GLU A 68 -2.61 10.82 -3.37
N VAL A 69 -1.77 10.07 -4.10
CA VAL A 69 -1.09 10.55 -5.31
C VAL A 69 -1.97 10.36 -6.56
N ARG A 70 -2.81 9.32 -6.56
CA ARG A 70 -3.58 8.88 -7.74
C ARG A 70 -4.96 9.43 -7.82
N HIS A 71 -5.44 10.21 -6.85
CA HIS A 71 -6.70 10.93 -6.96
C HIS A 71 -6.79 11.56 -8.35
N ALA A 72 -7.59 10.93 -9.23
CA ALA A 72 -8.10 11.60 -10.40
C ALA A 72 -8.79 12.82 -9.81
N ALA A 73 -8.38 14.01 -10.21
CA ALA A 73 -8.89 15.29 -9.69
C ALA A 73 -10.43 15.41 -9.76
N GLN A 74 -11.09 14.44 -10.40
CA GLN A 74 -12.52 14.32 -10.56
C GLN A 74 -12.99 12.89 -10.25
N THR A 75 -13.96 12.76 -9.34
CA THR A 75 -14.74 11.53 -9.16
C THR A 75 -15.38 11.17 -10.50
N ARG A 76 -15.17 9.93 -10.98
CA ARG A 76 -15.83 9.43 -12.19
C ARG A 76 -17.31 9.19 -11.88
N SER A 77 -18.15 10.20 -12.11
CA SER A 77 -19.61 10.03 -12.03
C SER A 77 -20.14 9.29 -13.26
N THR A 78 -21.31 8.70 -13.12
CA THR A 78 -22.05 8.06 -14.23
C THR A 78 -22.26 9.02 -15.38
N ASP A 79 -22.65 10.27 -15.09
CA ASP A 79 -22.92 11.29 -16.10
C ASP A 79 -21.66 11.66 -16.89
N LEU A 80 -20.49 11.67 -16.23
CA LEU A 80 -19.22 12.01 -16.87
C LEU A 80 -18.76 10.87 -17.80
N ILE A 81 -18.98 9.63 -17.38
CA ILE A 81 -18.73 8.44 -18.19
C ILE A 81 -19.67 8.40 -19.40
N GLU A 82 -20.97 8.63 -19.19
CA GLU A 82 -21.98 8.65 -20.25
C GLU A 82 -21.67 9.71 -21.30
N LYS A 83 -21.37 10.95 -20.88
CA LYS A 83 -20.99 12.03 -21.80
C LYS A 83 -19.73 11.69 -22.59
N GLY A 84 -18.72 11.11 -21.93
CA GLY A 84 -17.49 10.70 -22.59
C GLY A 84 -17.73 9.60 -23.63
N LEU A 85 -18.55 8.61 -23.29
CA LEU A 85 -18.90 7.51 -24.21
C LEU A 85 -19.71 8.01 -25.40
N ASN A 86 -20.74 8.82 -25.17
CA ASN A 86 -21.57 9.38 -26.25
C ASN A 86 -20.73 10.25 -27.19
N ALA A 87 -19.80 11.07 -26.65
CA ALA A 87 -18.90 11.87 -27.47
C ALA A 87 -17.95 11.03 -28.34
N GLU A 88 -17.52 9.85 -27.88
CA GLU A 88 -16.73 8.93 -28.69
C GLU A 88 -17.58 8.19 -29.73
N PHE A 89 -18.81 7.80 -29.37
CA PHE A 89 -19.74 7.13 -30.30
C PHE A 89 -20.21 8.06 -31.41
N ASP A 90 -20.49 9.32 -31.11
CA ASP A 90 -20.92 10.33 -32.10
C ASP A 90 -19.94 10.51 -33.26
N LYS A 91 -18.65 10.24 -33.05
CA LYS A 91 -17.64 10.27 -34.12
C LYS A 91 -17.89 9.22 -35.21
N PHE A 92 -18.56 8.13 -34.85
CA PHE A 92 -18.85 6.99 -35.71
C PHE A 92 -20.35 6.83 -35.99
N THR A 93 -21.20 7.67 -35.39
CA THR A 93 -22.65 7.66 -35.62
C THR A 93 -22.94 8.14 -37.04
N VAL A 94 -23.55 7.28 -37.85
CA VAL A 94 -24.12 7.65 -39.15
C VAL A 94 -25.58 8.00 -38.95
N TRP A 95 -25.90 9.28 -39.08
CA TRP A 95 -27.29 9.74 -39.03
C TRP A 95 -27.97 9.44 -40.37
N PRO A 96 -29.16 8.81 -40.37
CA PRO A 96 -29.95 8.72 -41.59
C PRO A 96 -30.24 10.14 -42.07
N GLN A 97 -30.06 10.38 -43.36
CA GLN A 97 -30.45 11.65 -43.98
C GLN A 97 -31.95 11.82 -43.72
N GLU A 98 -32.34 12.97 -43.16
CA GLU A 98 -33.75 13.33 -43.01
C GLU A 98 -34.46 13.02 -44.32
N GLU A 99 -35.43 12.10 -44.26
CA GLU A 99 -36.35 11.87 -45.37
C GLU A 99 -36.80 13.24 -45.83
N GLN A 100 -36.42 13.56 -47.06
CA GLN A 100 -36.77 14.79 -47.73
C GLN A 100 -38.28 14.96 -47.62
N ALA A 101 -38.69 15.91 -46.77
CA ALA A 101 -40.04 16.45 -46.78
C ALA A 101 -40.24 17.17 -48.13
N GLN A 102 -40.60 16.42 -49.16
CA GLN A 102 -41.09 16.88 -50.46
C GLN A 102 -42.23 15.92 -50.80
N THR A 103 -43.45 16.19 -50.35
CA THR A 103 -44.43 17.05 -51.04
C THR A 103 -44.51 16.70 -52.53
N ILE A 104 -45.38 15.76 -52.90
CA ILE A 104 -46.63 15.87 -53.72
C ILE A 104 -47.03 14.45 -54.15
#